data_AF-A0AAD3MN84-F1
#
_entry.id   AF-A0AAD3MN84-F1
#
_cell.length_a   1.000
_cell.length_b   1.000
_cell.length_c   1.000
_cell.angle_alpha   90.00
_cell.angle_beta   90.00
_cell.angle_gamma   90.00
#
_symmetry.space_group_name_H-M   'P 1'
#
loop_
_entity.id
_entity.type
_entity.pdbx_description
1 polymer ?
#
loop_
_entity_poly.entity_id
_entity_poly.type
_entity_poly.pdbx_seq_one_letter_code
_entity_poly.pdbx_strand_id
1 'polypeptide(L)' 'MKIMRDWISRFFRQGLLKRGLSSMYQVEATVEIEILNNIISIHFKDEECTKEWKQTFTIDFEGKYKQ' A
#
# COMPACT_ATOMS: atom_id res chain seq x y z
N MET A 1 1.77 -10.87 -8.85
CA MET A 1 1.87 -9.55 -8.16
C MET A 1 2.01 -8.32 -9.06
N LYS A 2 2.66 -8.41 -10.24
CA LYS A 2 3.00 -7.26 -11.10
C LYS A 2 1.86 -6.25 -11.36
N ILE A 3 0.69 -6.73 -11.80
CA ILE A 3 -0.45 -5.86 -12.15
C ILE A 3 -0.85 -4.95 -10.97
N MET A 4 -0.93 -5.52 -9.78
CA MET A 4 -1.35 -4.80 -8.59
C MET A 4 -0.27 -3.82 -8.10
N ARG A 5 1.00 -4.24 -8.13
CA ARG A 5 2.13 -3.33 -7.85
C ARG A 5 2.14 -2.15 -8.84
N ASP A 6 1.97 -2.40 -10.14
CA ASP A 6 1.90 -1.37 -11.17
C ASP A 6 0.71 -0.42 -10.96
N TRP A 7 -0.45 -0.95 -10.57
CA TRP A 7 -1.63 -0.14 -10.25
C TRP A 7 -1.38 0.77 -9.03
N ILE A 8 -0.83 0.21 -7.93
CA ILE A 8 -0.48 0.95 -6.71
C ILE A 8 0.51 2.07 -7.04
N SER A 9 1.60 1.78 -7.76
CA SER A 9 2.60 2.79 -8.11
C SER A 9 2.05 3.90 -9.03
N ARG A 10 1.09 3.57 -9.90
CA ARG A 10 0.45 4.56 -10.79
C ARG A 10 -0.54 5.46 -10.05
N PHE A 11 -1.26 4.92 -9.08
CA PHE A 11 -2.29 5.63 -8.32
C PHE A 11 -1.67 6.45 -7.19
N PHE A 12 -0.75 5.86 -6.44
CA PHE A 12 -0.10 6.48 -5.29
C PHE A 12 1.33 6.94 -5.61
N ARG A 13 1.44 7.97 -6.46
CA ARG A 13 2.73 8.47 -6.96
C ARG A 13 3.54 9.28 -5.95
N GLN A 14 2.92 9.73 -4.86
CA GLN A 14 3.58 10.53 -3.83
C GLN A 14 3.99 9.63 -2.65
N GLY A 15 5.06 10.03 -1.94
CA GLY A 15 5.43 9.42 -0.67
C GLY A 15 4.35 9.68 0.38
N LEU A 16 4.16 8.73 1.30
CA LEU A 16 3.09 8.78 2.31
C LEU A 16 3.22 10.00 3.24
N LEU A 17 4.44 10.51 3.43
CA LEU A 17 4.73 11.61 4.34
C LEU A 17 5.58 12.68 3.64
N LYS A 18 4.96 13.58 2.87
CA LYS A 18 5.63 14.85 2.59
C LYS A 18 5.70 15.68 3.87
N ARG A 19 6.90 16.10 4.25
CA ARG A 19 7.28 16.92 5.43
C ARG A 19 6.59 18.30 5.55
N GLY A 20 5.54 18.58 4.76
CA GLY A 20 4.77 19.82 4.80
C GLY A 20 3.37 19.58 5.35
N LEU A 21 3.16 20.01 6.60
CA LEU A 21 1.90 19.97 7.36
C LEU A 21 0.77 20.75 6.67
N SER A 22 0.11 20.15 5.67
CA SER A 22 -1.23 20.57 5.27
C SER A 22 -2.21 19.48 5.71
N SER A 23 -3.33 19.87 6.31
CA SER A 23 -4.37 18.95 6.78
C SER A 23 -4.93 18.07 5.65
N MET A 24 -4.90 18.57 4.41
CA MET A 24 -5.35 17.85 3.21
C MET A 24 -4.44 16.65 2.88
N TYR A 25 -3.12 16.80 2.98
CA TYR A 25 -2.19 15.69 2.75
C TYR A 25 -2.29 14.59 3.81
N GLN A 26 -2.66 14.93 5.05
CA GLN A 26 -2.90 13.94 6.09
C GLN A 26 -4.13 13.08 5.79
N VAL A 27 -5.22 13.69 5.32
CA VAL A 27 -6.43 12.97 4.91
C VAL A 27 -6.13 12.03 3.71
N GLU A 28 -5.41 12.52 2.71
CA GLU A 28 -4.99 11.68 1.57
C GLU A 28 -4.10 10.50 1.99
N ALA A 29 -3.14 10.74 2.90
CA ALA A 29 -2.29 9.68 3.44
C ALA A 29 -3.09 8.63 4.24
N THR A 30 -4.08 9.05 5.03
CA THR A 30 -4.95 8.11 5.75
C THR A 30 -5.78 7.23 4.81
N VAL A 31 -6.32 7.79 3.74
CA VAL A 31 -7.07 7.04 2.72
C VAL A 31 -6.17 6.05 1.98
N GLU A 32 -4.94 6.47 1.64
CA GLU A 32 -3.97 5.57 1.03
C GLU A 32 -3.62 4.38 1.95
N ILE A 33 -3.37 4.63 3.24
CA ILE A 33 -3.09 3.56 4.22
C ILE A 33 -4.27 2.59 4.32
N GLU A 34 -5.51 3.10 4.37
CA GLU A 34 -6.70 2.27 4.42
C GLU A 34 -6.84 1.37 3.18
N ILE A 35 -6.64 1.93 1.98
CA ILE A 35 -6.68 1.16 0.73
C ILE A 35 -5.59 0.08 0.73
N LEU A 36 -4.36 0.41 1.13
CA LEU A 36 -3.27 -0.57 1.19
C LEU A 36 -3.55 -1.68 2.21
N ASN A 37 -4.14 -1.36 3.36
CA ASN A 37 -4.58 -2.36 4.33
C ASN A 37 -5.67 -3.29 3.76
N ASN A 38 -6.64 -2.74 3.04
CA ASN A 38 -7.68 -3.52 2.37
C ASN A 38 -7.13 -4.43 1.27
N ILE A 39 -6.08 -3.99 0.56
CA ILE A 39 -5.37 -4.82 -0.42
C ILE A 39 -4.63 -5.96 0.28
N ILE A 40 -3.88 -5.67 1.35
CA ILE A 40 -3.12 -6.68 2.10
C ILE A 40 -4.04 -7.72 2.74
N SER A 41 -5.25 -7.34 3.16
CA SER A 41 -6.19 -8.23 3.85
C SER A 41 -6.83 -9.28 2.94
N ILE A 42 -6.67 -9.18 1.62
CA ILE A 42 -7.21 -10.16 0.66
C ILE A 42 -6.69 -11.56 0.99
N HIS A 43 -7.63 -12.50 1.06
CA HIS A 43 -7.38 -13.92 1.28
C HIS A 43 -7.84 -14.69 0.05
N PHE A 44 -6.93 -15.47 -0.53
CA PHE A 44 -7.22 -16.33 -1.67
C PHE A 44 -7.53 -17.74 -1.20
N LYS A 45 -8.23 -18.50 -2.04
CA LYS A 45 -8.50 -19.93 -1.78
C LYS A 45 -7.21 -20.75 -1.66
N ASP A 46 -6.18 -20.36 -2.40
CA ASP A 46 -4.84 -20.92 -2.28
C ASP A 46 -4.07 -20.21 -1.17
N GLU A 47 -3.71 -20.96 -0.13
CA GLU A 47 -2.99 -20.46 1.04
C GLU A 47 -1.56 -20.02 0.70
N GLU A 48 -0.92 -20.66 -0.29
CA GLU A 48 0.42 -20.25 -0.73
C GLU A 48 0.34 -18.88 -1.42
N CYS A 49 -0.66 -18.69 -2.27
CA CYS A 49 -0.94 -17.41 -2.91
C CYS A 49 -1.26 -16.32 -1.87
N THR A 50 -2.06 -16.62 -0.84
CA THR A 50 -2.33 -15.69 0.28
C THR A 50 -1.06 -15.31 1.01
N LYS A 51 -0.19 -16.28 1.30
CA LYS A 51 1.06 -16.04 2.01
C LYS A 51 1.99 -15.16 1.19
N GLU A 52 2.20 -15.50 -0.07
CA GLU A 52 3.01 -14.70 -1.00
C GLU A 52 2.45 -13.28 -1.12
N TRP A 53 1.13 -13.13 -1.22
CA TRP A 53 0.42 -11.86 -1.28
C TRP A 53 0.68 -10.97 -0.07
N LYS A 54 0.38 -11.47 1.12
CA LYS A 54 0.54 -10.72 2.36
C LYS A 54 1.98 -10.31 2.57
N GLN A 55 2.92 -11.23 2.36
CA GLN A 55 4.36 -10.95 2.51
C GLN A 55 4.82 -9.87 1.52
N THR A 56 4.46 -10.02 0.24
CA THR A 56 4.83 -9.10 -0.84
C THR A 56 4.37 -7.67 -0.55
N PHE A 57 3.09 -7.48 -0.24
CA PHE A 57 2.54 -6.13 -0.07
C PHE A 57 2.85 -5.51 1.29
N THR A 58 3.12 -6.32 2.32
CA THR A 58 3.63 -5.80 3.61
C THR A 58 5.04 -5.21 3.43
N ILE A 59 5.94 -5.91 2.75
CA ILE A 59 7.30 -5.42 2.48
C ILE A 59 7.26 -4.13 1.66
N ASP A 60 6.41 -4.08 0.62
CA ASP A 60 6.23 -2.87 -0.19
C ASP A 60 5.71 -1.68 0.62
N PHE A 61 4.71 -1.94 1.49
CA PHE A 61 4.14 -0.91 2.36
C PHE A 61 5.19 -0.35 3.33
N GLU A 62 5.95 -1.20 3.99
CA GLU A 62 7.04 -0.76 4.88
C GLU A 62 8.09 0.05 4.13
N GLY A 63 8.46 -0.39 2.92
CA GLY A 63 9.40 0.32 2.06
C GLY A 63 8.90 1.72 1.71
N LYS A 64 7.60 1.86 1.46
CA LYS A 64 6.95 3.16 1.18
C LYS A 64 6.80 4.04 2.42
N TYR A 65 6.52 3.45 3.58
CA TYR A 65 6.36 4.16 4.85
C TYR A 65 7.68 4.75 5.37
N LYS A 66 8.80 4.07 5.10
CA LYS A 66 10.15 4.51 5.53
C LYS A 66 10.78 5.58 4.62
N GLN A 67 10.21 5.83 3.44
CA GLN A 67 10.66 6.87 2.49
C GLN A 67 10.04 8.24 2.80
#